data_AF-A0A7C3XGB1-F1
#
_entry.id   AF-A0A7C3XGB1-F1
#
_cell.length_a   1.000
_cell.length_b   1.000
_cell.length_c   1.000
_cell.angle_alpha   90.00
_cell.angle_beta   90.00
_cell.angle_gamma   90.00
#
_symmetry.space_group_name_H-M   'P 1'
#
loop_
_entity.id
_entity.type
_entity.pdbx_description
1 polymer ?
#
loop_
_entity_poly.entity_id
_entity_poly.type
_entity_poly.pdbx_seq_one_letter_code
_entity_poly.pdbx_strand_id
1 'polypeptide(L)'
;TQTAEWLLYATYELARLFEHNDLLRKLAVLRARVRSGVKEELVPLVQIEGVGRVRARILYNNGFHTMADLRRASLSSLTALPTIGTAIAKKIKEHVSCA
;
A
#
# COMPACT_ATOMS: atom_id res chain seq x y z
N THR A 1 -11.35 8.49 10.79
CA THR A 1 -10.36 7.40 10.90
C THR A 1 -9.28 7.66 11.93
N GLN A 2 -9.01 8.93 12.28
CA GLN A 2 -7.96 9.31 13.24
C GLN A 2 -8.03 8.59 14.60
N THR A 3 -9.22 8.47 15.21
CA THR A 3 -9.39 7.76 16.49
C THR A 3 -9.01 6.28 16.39
N ALA A 4 -9.40 5.59 15.32
CA ALA A 4 -9.09 4.18 15.12
C ALA A 4 -7.59 3.96 14.88
N GLU A 5 -6.93 4.86 14.14
CA GLU A 5 -5.48 4.81 13.94
C GLU A 5 -4.71 5.02 15.25
N TRP A 6 -5.15 5.96 16.10
CA TRP A 6 -4.57 6.20 17.41
C TRP A 6 -4.74 5.00 18.36
N LEU A 7 -5.94 4.41 18.41
CA LEU A 7 -6.17 3.20 19.21
C LEU A 7 -5.28 2.03 18.76
N LEU A 8 -5.18 1.80 17.45
CA LEU A 8 -4.32 0.74 16.92
C LEU A 8 -2.82 1.00 17.16
N TYR A 9 -2.40 2.27 17.16
CA TYR A 9 -1.05 2.63 17.59
C TYR A 9 -0.81 2.29 19.06
N ALA A 10 -1.71 2.70 19.95
CA ALA A 10 -1.61 2.35 21.37
C ALA A 10 -1.59 0.84 21.59
N THR A 11 -2.44 0.07 20.88
CA THR A 11 -2.43 -1.40 20.95
C THR A 11 -1.10 -1.99 20.46
N TYR A 12 -0.49 -1.44 19.41
CA TYR A 12 0.82 -1.89 18.92
C TYR A 12 1.93 -1.65 19.95
N GLU A 13 1.93 -0.47 20.60
CA GLU A 13 2.92 -0.16 21.64
C GLU A 13 2.74 -1.05 22.88
N LEU A 14 1.50 -1.33 23.29
CA LEU A 14 1.22 -2.28 24.37
C LEU A 14 1.64 -3.70 24.01
N ALA A 15 1.34 -4.18 22.80
CA ALA A 15 1.78 -5.49 22.34
C ALA A 15 3.31 -5.60 22.33
N ARG A 16 4.02 -4.52 21.97
CA ARG A 16 5.49 -4.48 22.03
C ARG A 16 6.00 -4.52 23.46
N LEU A 17 5.37 -3.77 24.37
CA LEU A 17 5.73 -3.71 25.79
C LEU A 17 5.55 -5.06 26.50
N PHE A 18 4.48 -5.78 26.18
CA PHE A 18 4.17 -7.10 26.73
C PHE A 18 4.73 -8.26 25.89
N GLU A 19 5.64 -7.98 24.95
CA GLU A 19 6.34 -8.99 24.13
C GLU A 19 5.43 -9.92 23.30
N HIS A 20 4.22 -9.46 22.94
CA HIS A 20 3.30 -10.16 22.04
C HIS A 20 3.71 -10.02 20.56
N ASN A 21 4.85 -10.62 20.23
CA ASN A 21 5.45 -10.57 18.89
C ASN A 21 4.54 -11.16 17.79
N ASP A 22 3.66 -12.10 18.15
CA ASP A 22 2.67 -12.70 17.26
C ASP A 22 1.59 -11.70 16.79
N LEU A 23 1.34 -10.66 17.59
CA LEU A 23 0.36 -9.61 17.29
C LEU A 23 0.96 -8.45 16.50
N LEU A 24 2.26 -8.16 16.65
CA LEU A 24 2.90 -6.99 16.04
C LEU A 24 2.69 -6.93 14.52
N ARG A 25 2.88 -8.06 13.82
CA ARG A 25 2.66 -8.14 12.37
C ARG A 25 1.19 -7.89 12.01
N LYS A 26 0.25 -8.50 12.73
CA LYS A 26 -1.20 -8.35 12.48
C LYS A 26 -1.64 -6.90 12.69
N LEU A 27 -1.16 -6.26 13.75
CA LEU A 27 -1.45 -4.86 14.08
C LEU A 27 -0.84 -3.89 13.06
N ALA A 28 0.38 -4.14 12.60
CA ALA A 28 1.00 -3.32 11.55
C ALA A 28 0.19 -3.34 10.24
N VAL A 29 -0.25 -4.52 9.81
CA VAL A 29 -1.11 -4.68 8.62
C VAL A 29 -2.46 -4.00 8.83
N LEU A 30 -3.08 -4.20 9.99
CA LEU A 30 -4.39 -3.60 10.30
C LEU A 30 -4.33 -2.06 10.32
N ARG A 31 -3.27 -1.48 10.90
CA ARG A 31 -3.01 -0.04 10.86
C ARG A 31 -2.91 0.49 9.43
N ALA A 32 -2.14 -0.20 8.58
CA ALA A 32 -2.00 0.19 7.18
C ALA A 32 -3.36 0.16 6.45
N ARG A 33 -4.19 -0.86 6.70
CA ARG A 33 -5.54 -0.99 6.14
C ARG A 33 -6.51 0.08 6.63
N VAL A 34 -6.48 0.43 7.92
CA VAL A 34 -7.34 1.49 8.49
C VAL A 34 -6.96 2.86 7.94
N ARG A 35 -5.66 3.15 7.83
CA ARG A 35 -5.17 4.43 7.28
C ARG A 35 -5.56 4.59 5.81
N SER A 36 -5.42 3.54 5.02
CA SER A 36 -5.68 3.58 3.57
C SER A 36 -7.12 3.25 3.19
N GLY A 37 -7.91 2.63 4.06
CA GLY A 37 -9.28 2.19 3.76
C GLY A 37 -9.33 1.10 2.69
N VAL A 38 -8.34 0.20 2.67
CA VAL A 38 -8.23 -0.89 1.69
C VAL A 38 -8.21 -2.27 2.33
N LYS A 39 -8.50 -3.27 1.50
CA LYS A 39 -8.27 -4.67 1.87
C LYS A 39 -6.77 -4.97 1.89
N GLU A 40 -6.40 -6.05 2.55
CA GLU A 40 -5.00 -6.43 2.79
C GLU A 40 -4.19 -6.58 1.50
N GLU A 41 -4.82 -7.10 0.44
CA GLU A 41 -4.14 -7.32 -0.84
C GLU A 41 -3.65 -6.04 -1.52
N LEU A 42 -4.21 -4.88 -1.14
CA LEU A 42 -3.85 -3.58 -1.71
C LEU A 42 -2.84 -2.81 -0.86
N VAL A 43 -2.52 -3.29 0.35
CA VAL A 43 -1.60 -2.60 1.28
C VAL A 43 -0.25 -2.29 0.64
N PRO A 44 0.40 -3.20 -0.13
CA PRO A 44 1.67 -2.88 -0.79
C PRO A 44 1.53 -1.73 -1.79
N LEU A 45 0.43 -1.69 -2.54
CA LEU A 45 0.25 -0.71 -3.62
C LEU A 45 -0.05 0.71 -3.11
N VAL A 46 -0.75 0.83 -1.98
CA VAL A 46 -1.12 2.14 -1.41
C VAL A 46 0.06 2.82 -0.68
N GLN A 47 1.19 2.13 -0.50
CA GLN A 47 2.41 2.76 0.00
C GLN A 47 3.07 3.70 -1.02
N ILE A 48 2.73 3.55 -2.30
CA ILE A 48 3.30 4.37 -3.38
C ILE A 48 2.63 5.74 -3.36
N GLU A 49 3.45 6.79 -3.37
CA GLU A 49 2.95 8.16 -3.39
C GLU A 49 2.08 8.41 -4.64
N GLY A 50 0.88 8.94 -4.42
CA GLY A 50 -0.10 9.18 -5.49
C GLY A 50 -0.93 7.95 -5.88
N VAL A 51 -0.73 6.78 -5.25
CA VAL A 51 -1.58 5.60 -5.42
C VAL A 51 -2.52 5.46 -4.22
N GLY A 52 -3.74 5.97 -4.37
CA GLY A 52 -4.82 5.78 -3.40
C GLY A 52 -5.65 4.50 -3.64
N ARG A 53 -6.75 4.36 -2.90
CA ARG A 53 -7.69 3.21 -2.97
C ARG A 53 -8.09 2.80 -4.38
N VAL A 54 -8.49 3.77 -5.21
CA VAL A 54 -9.00 3.55 -6.57
C VAL A 54 -7.89 3.04 -7.48
N ARG A 55 -6.75 3.74 -7.51
CA ARG A 55 -5.61 3.38 -8.35
C ARG A 55 -4.98 2.05 -7.94
N ALA A 56 -4.87 1.80 -6.62
CA ALA A 56 -4.41 0.51 -6.11
C ALA A 56 -5.31 -0.63 -6.58
N ARG A 57 -6.64 -0.45 -6.55
CA ARG A 57 -7.57 -1.46 -7.05
C ARG A 57 -7.43 -1.69 -8.56
N ILE A 58 -7.25 -0.63 -9.34
CA ILE A 58 -7.04 -0.73 -10.80
C ILE A 58 -5.75 -1.49 -11.11
N LEU A 59 -4.64 -1.13 -10.45
CA LEU A 59 -3.36 -1.84 -10.58
C LEU A 59 -3.54 -3.33 -10.27
N TYR A 60 -4.16 -3.63 -9.13
CA TYR A 60 -4.37 -5.00 -8.69
C TYR A 60 -5.21 -5.80 -9.70
N ASN A 61 -6.33 -5.24 -10.17
CA ASN A 61 -7.20 -5.91 -11.14
C ASN A 61 -6.52 -6.15 -12.50
N ASN A 62 -5.44 -5.42 -12.82
CA ASN A 62 -4.66 -5.57 -14.04
C ASN A 62 -3.39 -6.42 -13.84
N GLY A 63 -3.31 -7.16 -12.73
CA GLY A 63 -2.22 -8.12 -12.47
C GLY A 63 -0.98 -7.51 -11.82
N PHE A 64 -1.02 -6.25 -11.41
CA PHE A 64 0.06 -5.61 -10.65
C PHE A 64 -0.19 -5.74 -9.16
N HIS A 65 0.22 -6.86 -8.56
CA HIS A 65 -0.05 -7.15 -7.15
C HIS A 65 1.11 -6.71 -6.24
N THR A 66 2.33 -6.74 -6.75
CA THR A 66 3.56 -6.53 -5.97
C THR A 66 4.45 -5.43 -6.54
N MET A 67 5.40 -4.96 -5.74
CA MET A 67 6.44 -4.02 -6.23
C MET A 67 7.25 -4.64 -7.37
N ALA A 68 7.50 -5.95 -7.34
CA ALA A 68 8.22 -6.63 -8.42
C ALA A 68 7.44 -6.60 -9.75
N ASP A 69 6.11 -6.68 -9.70
CA ASP A 69 5.26 -6.57 -10.89
C ASP A 69 5.33 -5.16 -11.48
N LEU A 70 5.27 -4.14 -10.64
CA LEU A 70 5.43 -2.74 -11.03
C LEU A 70 6.84 -2.43 -11.56
N ARG A 71 7.87 -3.09 -11.03
CA ARG A 71 9.25 -2.96 -11.49
C ARG A 71 9.39 -3.50 -12.92
N ARG A 72 8.79 -4.66 -13.19
CA ARG A 72 8.78 -5.30 -14.51
C ARG A 72 7.84 -4.62 -15.51
N ALA A 73 6.81 -3.94 -15.01
CA ALA A 73 5.88 -3.20 -15.86
C ALA A 73 6.61 -2.13 -16.70
N SER A 74 6.25 -2.08 -17.98
CA SER A 74 6.66 -1.00 -18.86
C SER A 74 5.87 0.27 -18.53
N LEU A 75 6.44 1.44 -18.84
CA LEU A 75 5.75 2.72 -18.62
C LEU A 75 4.44 2.79 -19.42
N SER A 76 4.44 2.27 -20.65
CA SER A 76 3.26 2.23 -21.52
C SER A 76 2.13 1.38 -20.93
N SER A 77 2.46 0.21 -20.36
CA SER A 77 1.49 -0.65 -19.67
C SER A 77 0.80 0.06 -18.50
N LEU A 78 1.54 0.87 -17.73
CA LEU A 78 0.97 1.64 -16.62
C LEU A 78 0.11 2.79 -17.11
N THR A 79 0.52 3.51 -18.16
CA THR A 79 -0.25 4.63 -18.72
C THR A 79 -1.50 4.22 -19.49
N ALA A 80 -1.56 2.97 -19.96
CA ALA A 80 -2.74 2.41 -20.60
C ALA A 80 -3.90 2.19 -19.59
N LEU A 81 -3.59 2.16 -18.29
CA LEU A 81 -4.60 1.93 -17.26
C LEU A 81 -5.46 3.17 -17.02
N PRO A 82 -6.78 2.98 -16.79
CA PRO A 82 -7.65 4.09 -16.45
C PRO A 82 -7.15 4.77 -15.18
N THR A 83 -7.22 6.11 -15.14
CA THR A 83 -6.81 6.97 -14.01
C THR A 83 -5.31 7.07 -13.71
N ILE A 84 -4.45 6.34 -14.45
CA ILE A 84 -2.99 6.39 -14.31
C ILE A 84 -2.41 7.13 -15.51
N GLY A 85 -2.18 8.43 -15.32
CA GLY A 85 -1.49 9.27 -16.33
C GLY A 85 0.03 9.08 -16.31
N THR A 86 0.70 9.67 -17.30
CA THR A 86 2.16 9.64 -17.47
C THR A 86 2.93 10.10 -16.23
N ALA A 87 2.47 11.15 -15.55
CA ALA A 87 3.11 11.67 -14.34
C ALA A 87 3.07 10.65 -13.18
N ILE A 88 1.94 9.96 -12.98
CA ILE A 88 1.79 8.97 -11.91
C ILE A 88 2.57 7.71 -12.26
N ALA A 89 2.53 7.27 -13.52
CA ALA A 89 3.30 6.12 -13.98
C ALA A 89 4.81 6.32 -13.77
N LYS A 90 5.33 7.53 -14.00
CA LYS A 90 6.72 7.89 -13.68
C LYS A 90 7.00 7.81 -12.18
N LYS A 91 6.15 8.43 -11.34
CA LYS A 91 6.29 8.36 -9.87
C LYS A 91 6.29 6.91 -9.35
N ILE A 92 5.42 6.06 -9.89
CA ILE A 92 5.38 4.64 -9.53
C ILE A 92 6.72 3.96 -9.87
N LYS A 93 7.27 4.20 -11.06
CA LYS A 93 8.55 3.62 -11.47
C LYS A 93 9.72 4.14 -10.64
N GLU A 94 9.75 5.44 -10.33
CA GLU A 94 10.76 6.06 -9.47
C GLU A 94 10.75 5.44 -8.06
N HIS A 95 9.56 5.32 -7.46
CA HIS A 95 9.40 4.72 -6.14
C HIS A 95 9.91 3.27 -6.08
N VAL A 96 9.60 2.47 -7.10
CA VAL A 96 9.96 1.04 -7.16
C VAL A 96 11.42 0.81 -7.60
N SER A 97 12.09 1.83 -8.17
CA SER A 97 13.53 1.78 -8.46
C SER A 97 14.41 2.12 -7.26
N CYS A 98 13.90 2.92 -6.31
CA CYS A 98 14.63 3.28 -5.08
C CYS A 98 14.42 2.29 -3.92
N ALA A 99 13.41 1.42 -3.99
CA ALA A 99 13.05 0.44 -2.95
C ALA A 99 13.35 -1.00 -3.39
#